data_AF-N8QE57-F1
#
_entry.id   AF-N8QE57-F1
#
_cell.length_a   1.000
_cell.length_b   1.000
_cell.length_c   1.000
_cell.angle_alpha   90.00
_cell.angle_beta   90.00
_cell.angle_gamma   90.00
#
_symmetry.space_group_name_H-M   'P 1'
#
loop_
_entity.id
_entity.type
_entity.pdbx_description
1 polymer ?
#
loop_
_entity_poly.entity_id
_entity_poly.type
_entity_poly.pdbx_seq_one_letter_code
_entity_poly.pdbx_strand_id
1 'polypeptide(L)'
;MINEYRNAIRDHINRFIEQGKLNQLIVWDVQQDEAQDPTLLSLRVYGSRAYTDVIQVACGTSGIWEKLPEKRIAVPLIADVLRFRREFL
;
A
#
# COMPACT_ATOMS: atom_id res chain seq x y z
N MET A 1 -10.01 10.44 -10.99
CA MET A 1 -9.34 9.22 -11.49
C MET A 1 -8.20 8.76 -10.58
N ILE A 2 -6.96 9.27 -10.63
CA ILE A 2 -5.86 8.72 -9.78
C ILE A 2 -6.04 8.99 -8.27
N ASN A 3 -6.62 10.14 -7.92
CA ASN A 3 -6.90 10.48 -6.52
C ASN A 3 -8.05 9.64 -5.96
N GLU A 4 -9.04 9.29 -6.79
CA GLU A 4 -10.15 8.39 -6.39
C GLU A 4 -9.64 6.97 -6.16
N TYR A 5 -8.78 6.47 -7.05
CA TYR A 5 -8.11 5.18 -6.85
C TYR A 5 -7.32 5.13 -5.53
N ARG A 6 -6.52 6.17 -5.24
CA ARG A 6 -5.76 6.26 -3.98
C ARG A 6 -6.67 6.33 -2.76
N ASN A 7 -7.77 7.08 -2.85
CA ASN A 7 -8.75 7.16 -1.77
C ASN A 7 -9.47 5.82 -1.56
N ALA A 8 -9.88 5.14 -2.63
CA ALA A 8 -10.52 3.83 -2.56
C ALA A 8 -9.61 2.79 -1.88
N ILE A 9 -8.31 2.79 -2.19
CA ILE A 9 -7.34 1.94 -1.52
C ILE A 9 -7.22 2.28 -0.04
N ARG A 10 -7.11 3.56 0.30
CA ARG A 10 -7.03 4.00 1.71
C ARG A 10 -8.26 3.55 2.49
N ASP A 11 -9.44 3.77 1.94
CA ASP A 11 -10.71 3.42 2.56
C ASP A 11 -10.85 1.89 2.71
N HIS A 12 -10.39 1.13 1.73
CA HIS A 12 -10.33 -0.33 1.80
C HIS A 12 -9.44 -0.76 2.98
N ILE A 13 -8.19 -0.30 3.04
CA ILE A 13 -7.26 -0.65 4.13
C ILE A 13 -7.85 -0.29 5.49
N ASN A 14 -8.34 0.94 5.66
CA ASN A 14 -8.93 1.40 6.92
C ASN A 14 -10.13 0.57 7.34
N ARG A 15 -11.04 0.27 6.41
CA ARG A 15 -12.21 -0.58 6.66
C ARG A 15 -11.81 -1.97 7.16
N PHE A 16 -10.77 -2.58 6.59
CA PHE A 16 -10.30 -3.91 7.02
C PHE A 16 -9.61 -3.87 8.38
N ILE A 17 -8.87 -2.80 8.69
CA ILE A 17 -8.27 -2.57 10.00
C ILE A 17 -9.36 -2.39 11.07
N GLU A 18 -10.35 -1.53 10.82
CA GLU A 18 -11.48 -1.29 11.74
C GLU A 18 -12.32 -2.55 11.98
N GLN A 19 -12.50 -3.38 10.96
CA GLN A 19 -13.18 -4.68 11.07
C GLN A 19 -12.33 -5.77 11.73
N GLY A 20 -11.06 -5.50 12.06
CA GLY A 20 -10.13 -6.50 12.61
C GLY A 20 -9.77 -7.63 11.64
N LYS A 21 -10.05 -7.46 10.34
CA LYS A 21 -9.85 -8.48 9.30
C LYS A 21 -8.45 -8.38 8.68
N LEU A 22 -7.42 -8.46 9.52
CA LEU A 22 -6.02 -8.41 9.08
C LEU A 22 -5.65 -9.57 8.14
N ASN A 23 -6.37 -10.70 8.19
CA ASN A 23 -6.16 -11.83 7.27
C ASN A 23 -6.44 -11.50 5.79
N GLN A 24 -7.15 -10.40 5.51
CA GLN A 24 -7.40 -9.92 4.15
C GLN A 24 -6.46 -8.79 3.73
N LEU A 25 -5.46 -8.49 4.57
CA LEU A 25 -4.39 -7.55 4.29
C LEU A 25 -3.06 -8.29 4.38
N ILE A 26 -2.05 -7.76 3.71
CA ILE A 26 -0.67 -8.17 3.90
C ILE A 26 -0.11 -7.28 4.99
N VAL A 27 0.30 -7.89 6.10
CA VAL A 27 1.00 -7.19 7.17
C VAL A 27 2.49 -7.28 6.89
N TRP A 28 3.15 -6.13 6.78
CA TRP A 28 4.57 -6.05 6.47
C TRP A 28 5.30 -5.20 7.51
N ASP A 29 6.49 -5.62 7.90
CA ASP A 29 7.35 -4.88 8.83
C ASP A 29 8.42 -4.14 8.01
N VAL A 30 8.23 -2.83 7.82
CA VAL A 30 9.09 -2.03 6.95
C VAL A 30 10.48 -1.92 7.54
N GLN A 31 11.45 -2.44 6.80
CA GLN A 31 12.86 -2.37 7.19
C GLN A 31 13.49 -1.02 6.81
N GLN A 32 14.63 -0.71 7.40
CA GLN A 32 15.32 0.58 7.21
C GLN A 32 15.74 0.82 5.75
N ASP A 33 16.09 -0.23 5.01
CA ASP A 33 16.41 -0.19 3.57
C ASP A 33 15.16 0.10 2.73
N GLU A 34 14.05 -0.56 3.05
CA GLU A 34 12.74 -0.39 2.42
C GLU A 34 12.14 0.99 2.68
N ALA A 35 12.42 1.57 3.85
CA ALA A 35 11.95 2.89 4.23
C ALA A 35 12.53 4.01 3.35
N GLN A 36 13.73 3.80 2.80
CA GLN A 36 14.39 4.74 1.88
C GLN A 36 13.98 4.51 0.42
N ASP A 37 13.61 3.28 0.05
CA ASP A 37 13.18 2.93 -1.31
C ASP A 37 11.79 2.27 -1.32
N PRO A 38 10.72 3.06 -1.54
CA PRO A 38 9.35 2.56 -1.69
C PRO A 38 9.19 1.55 -2.84
N THR A 39 10.02 1.64 -3.88
CA THR A 39 9.95 0.70 -5.02
C THR A 39 10.48 -0.68 -4.66
N LEU A 40 11.48 -0.75 -3.78
CA LEU A 40 12.00 -1.99 -3.22
C LEU A 40 10.94 -2.68 -2.36
N LEU A 41 10.22 -1.91 -1.53
CA LEU A 41 9.12 -2.43 -0.73
C LEU A 41 7.99 -2.98 -1.61
N SER A 42 7.59 -2.25 -2.65
CA SER A 42 6.60 -2.74 -3.62
C SER A 42 7.05 -4.05 -4.28
N LEU A 43 8.33 -4.16 -4.64
CA LEU A 43 8.89 -5.37 -5.21
C LEU A 43 8.83 -6.56 -4.24
N ARG A 44 9.15 -6.36 -2.95
CA ARG A 44 9.11 -7.43 -1.95
C ARG A 44 7.70 -7.87 -1.60
N VAL A 45 6.76 -6.92 -1.50
CA VAL A 45 5.35 -7.20 -1.16
C VAL A 45 4.60 -7.84 -2.34
N TYR A 46 4.71 -7.27 -3.53
CA TYR A 46 3.87 -7.63 -4.68
C TYR A 46 4.61 -8.32 -5.83
N GLY A 47 5.94 -8.46 -5.74
CA GLY A 47 6.76 -8.97 -6.84
C GLY A 47 6.92 -7.98 -8.01
N SER A 48 6.51 -6.71 -7.85
CA SER A 48 6.61 -5.70 -8.90
C SER A 48 6.80 -4.30 -8.32
N ARG A 49 7.56 -3.45 -9.03
CA ARG A 49 7.78 -2.03 -8.67
C ARG A 49 6.63 -1.11 -9.08
N ALA A 50 5.63 -1.65 -9.79
CA ALA A 50 4.55 -0.88 -10.39
C ALA A 50 3.48 -0.39 -9.39
N TYR A 51 3.55 -0.78 -8.11
CA TYR A 51 2.52 -0.50 -7.09
C TYR A 51 3.04 0.38 -5.95
N THR A 52 4.02 1.23 -6.25
CA THR A 52 4.68 2.11 -5.28
C THR A 52 3.70 3.14 -4.68
N ASP A 53 2.72 3.57 -5.48
CA ASP A 53 1.60 4.40 -5.07
C ASP A 53 0.72 3.75 -3.98
N VAL A 54 0.50 2.43 -4.05
CA VAL A 54 -0.29 1.69 -3.06
C VAL A 54 0.44 1.67 -1.72
N ILE A 55 1.75 1.45 -1.75
CA ILE A 55 2.62 1.47 -0.57
C ILE A 55 2.58 2.84 0.10
N GLN A 56 2.67 3.92 -0.68
CA GLN A 56 2.59 5.29 -0.15
C GLN A 56 1.24 5.55 0.52
N VAL A 57 0.14 5.16 -0.13
CA VAL A 57 -1.21 5.30 0.44
C VAL A 57 -1.34 4.54 1.77
N ALA A 58 -0.82 3.30 1.83
CA ALA A 58 -0.83 2.49 3.05
C ALA A 58 0.04 3.08 4.17
N CYS A 59 1.17 3.69 3.82
CA CYS A 59 2.04 4.39 4.76
C CYS A 59 1.51 5.77 5.17
N GLY A 60 0.50 6.29 4.47
CA GLY A 60 -0.04 7.64 4.67
C GLY A 60 0.86 8.74 4.10
N THR A 61 1.83 8.40 3.25
CA THR A 61 2.73 9.36 2.60
C THR A 61 2.17 9.79 1.24
N SER A 62 2.46 11.02 0.84
CA SER A 62 1.98 11.59 -0.43
C SER A 62 3.09 11.70 -1.49
N GLY A 63 4.37 11.60 -1.08
CA GLY A 63 5.52 11.69 -1.97
C GLY A 63 6.43 10.45 -1.96
N ILE A 64 7.04 10.15 -3.11
CA ILE A 64 8.11 9.13 -3.25
C ILE A 64 9.35 9.49 -2.43
N TRP A 65 9.57 10.79 -2.20
CA TRP A 65 10.71 11.33 -1.47
C TRP A 65 10.52 11.32 0.06
N GLU A 66 9.32 10.98 0.55
CA GLU A 66 9.08 10.88 1.98
C GLU A 66 9.54 9.53 2.50
N LYS A 67 10.40 9.56 3.53
CA LYS A 67 10.85 8.34 4.21
C LYS A 67 9.63 7.61 4.76
N LEU A 68 9.45 6.35 4.37
CA LEU A 68 8.36 5.55 4.90
C LEU A 68 8.60 5.27 6.39
N PRO A 69 7.54 5.18 7.20
CA PRO A 69 7.71 4.88 8.60
C PRO A 69 8.26 3.45 8.77
N GLU A 70 9.34 3.31 9.54
CA GLU A 70 9.95 2.04 9.97
C GLU A 70 9.05 1.37 11.02
N LYS A 71 7.85 0.97 10.59
CA LYS A 71 6.84 0.35 11.43
C LYS A 71 6.12 -0.73 10.65
N ARG A 72 5.35 -1.53 11.39
CA ARG A 72 4.39 -2.45 10.81
C ARG A 72 3.29 -1.69 10.04
N ILE A 73 3.19 -1.98 8.75
CA ILE A 73 2.15 -1.45 7.86
C ILE A 73 1.22 -2.57 7.42
N ALA A 74 0.00 -2.20 7.03
CA ALA A 74 -0.94 -3.11 6.40
C ALA A 74 -1.21 -2.61 4.99
N VAL A 75 -1.01 -3.49 4.00
CA VAL A 75 -1.19 -3.20 2.59
C VAL A 75 -2.26 -4.14 2.01
N PRO A 76 -3.03 -3.73 1.00
CA PRO A 76 -4.08 -4.56 0.42
C PRO A 76 -3.50 -5.77 -0.32
N LEU A 77 -4.34 -6.75 -0.62
CA LEU A 77 -3.95 -7.85 -1.48
C LEU A 77 -3.78 -7.36 -2.93
N ILE A 78 -2.87 -8.00 -3.67
CA ILE A 78 -2.65 -7.67 -5.09
C ILE A 78 -3.94 -7.81 -5.93
N ALA A 79 -4.81 -8.76 -5.58
CA ALA A 79 -6.10 -8.95 -6.23
C ALA A 79 -7.01 -7.72 -6.09
N ASP A 80 -7.05 -7.10 -4.89
CA ASP A 80 -7.82 -5.89 -4.65
C ASP A 80 -7.20 -4.70 -5.39
N VAL A 81 -5.88 -4.57 -5.37
CA VAL A 81 -5.14 -3.53 -6.12
C VAL A 81 -5.49 -3.59 -7.62
N LEU A 82 -5.45 -4.79 -8.20
CA LEU A 82 -5.81 -5.00 -9.60
C LEU A 82 -7.28 -4.71 -9.88
N ARG A 83 -8.19 -5.03 -8.94
CA ARG A 83 -9.62 -4.68 -9.05
C ARG A 83 -9.81 -3.17 -9.10
N PHE A 84 -9.25 -2.45 -8.13
CA PHE A 84 -9.35 -0.98 -8.08
C PHE A 84 -8.68 -0.32 -9.28
N ARG A 85 -7.57 -0.88 -9.77
CA ARG A 85 -6.90 -0.36 -10.98
C ARG A 85 -7.77 -0.49 -12.22
N ARG A 86 -8.59 -1.54 -12.35
CA ARG A 86 -9.54 -1.69 -13.46
C ARG A 86 -10.75 -0.78 -13.34
N GLU A 87 -11.12 -0.42 -12.12
CA GLU A 87 -12.33 0.35 -11.82
C GLU A 87 -12.10 1.87 -11.96
N PHE A 88 -10.91 2.35 -11.62
CA PHE A 88 -10.61 3.79 -11.51
C PHE A 88 -9.56 4.33 -12.50
N LEU A 89 -8.89 3.45 -13.26
CA LEU A 89 -7.77 3.75 -14.16
C LEU A 89 -8.03 3.17 -15.55
#